data_AF-S6FDJ2-F1
#
_entry.id   AF-S6FDJ2-F1
#
_cell.length_a   1.000
_cell.length_b   1.000
_cell.length_c   1.000
_cell.angle_alpha   90.00
_cell.angle_beta   90.00
_cell.angle_gamma   90.00
#
_symmetry.space_group_name_H-M   'P 1'
#
loop_
_entity.id
_entity.type
_entity.pdbx_description
1 polymer ?
#
loop_
_entity_poly.entity_id
_entity_poly.type
_entity_poly.pdbx_seq_one_letter_code
_entity_poly.pdbx_strand_id
1 'polypeptide(L)'
;MIRRPQVILVDELAHTNCHGSRNKKRFQDIEELLKAGIDVFTTINIQHLEGLNDVIEKITGIIVNEKIPDYIFEEADQIELIDIEPVDLLERLDKGKIYQLNKVNQAKENFFTLEKLIALREIALRKTADQVNKSAIRKAQNKKVFMQKNMF
;
A
#
# COMPACT_ATOMS: atom_id res chain seq x y z
N MET A 1 3.07 -23.57 -11.75
CA MET A 1 1.84 -22.84 -12.15
C MET A 1 1.33 -23.38 -13.48
N ILE A 2 0.11 -23.93 -13.53
CA ILE A 2 -0.43 -24.63 -14.71
C ILE A 2 -1.18 -23.69 -15.68
N ARG A 3 -1.68 -22.53 -15.22
CA ARG A 3 -2.50 -21.61 -16.04
C ARG A 3 -1.75 -20.43 -16.69
N ARG A 4 -0.57 -20.04 -16.18
CA ARG A 4 0.27 -18.93 -16.68
C ARG A 4 -0.51 -17.68 -17.14
N PRO A 5 -1.29 -17.04 -16.26
CA PRO A 5 -1.95 -15.77 -16.60
C PRO A 5 -0.90 -14.67 -16.84
N GLN A 6 -1.25 -13.68 -17.65
CA GLN A 6 -0.42 -12.48 -17.83
C GLN A 6 -0.56 -11.53 -16.64
N VAL A 7 -1.74 -11.46 -16.03
CA VAL A 7 -2.07 -10.54 -14.93
C VAL A 7 -2.81 -11.28 -13.82
N ILE A 8 -2.51 -10.96 -12.56
CA ILE A 8 -3.25 -11.41 -11.37
C ILE A 8 -3.62 -10.21 -10.50
N LEU A 9 -4.82 -10.25 -9.91
CA LEU A 9 -5.26 -9.32 -8.87
C LEU A 9 -5.06 -9.99 -7.50
N VAL A 10 -4.31 -9.35 -6.62
CA VAL A 10 -4.02 -9.84 -5.28
C VAL A 10 -4.35 -8.73 -4.29
N ASP A 11 -5.35 -8.91 -3.45
CA ASP A 11 -5.71 -7.87 -2.47
C ASP A 11 -4.80 -7.88 -1.24
N GLU A 12 -4.75 -6.78 -0.49
CA GLU A 12 -4.04 -6.64 0.79
C GLU A 12 -2.55 -7.04 0.77
N LEU A 13 -1.71 -6.24 0.11
CA LEU A 13 -0.25 -6.47 0.01
C LEU A 13 0.44 -6.76 1.35
N ALA A 14 -0.03 -6.12 2.42
CA ALA A 14 0.54 -6.23 3.77
C ALA A 14 0.11 -7.48 4.55
N HIS A 15 -0.78 -8.29 3.99
CA HIS A 15 -1.35 -9.44 4.67
C HIS A 15 -0.29 -10.45 5.13
N THR A 16 -0.50 -10.99 6.32
CA THR A 16 0.25 -12.11 6.88
C THR A 16 -0.48 -13.40 6.54
N ASN A 17 0.16 -14.25 5.75
CA ASN A 17 -0.46 -15.49 5.30
C ASN A 17 -0.75 -16.45 6.45
N CYS A 18 -1.75 -17.30 6.25
CA CYS A 18 -2.13 -18.35 7.20
C CYS A 18 -0.95 -19.26 7.58
N HIS A 19 -0.97 -19.78 8.80
CA HIS A 19 0.02 -20.74 9.27
C HIS A 19 0.11 -21.95 8.33
N GLY A 20 1.34 -22.40 8.03
CA GLY A 20 1.61 -23.48 7.08
C GLY A 20 1.67 -23.05 5.61
N SER A 21 1.37 -21.79 5.29
CA SER A 21 1.64 -21.22 3.96
C SER A 21 3.13 -21.25 3.64
N ARG A 22 3.47 -21.43 2.35
CA ARG A 22 4.87 -21.44 1.88
C ARG A 22 5.62 -20.16 2.25
N ASN A 23 5.00 -19.01 2.01
CA ASN A 23 5.53 -17.71 2.40
C ASN A 23 4.76 -17.13 3.58
N LYS A 24 5.44 -16.37 4.44
CA LYS A 24 4.84 -15.76 5.63
C LYS A 24 4.02 -14.51 5.30
N LYS A 25 4.40 -13.77 4.24
CA LYS A 25 3.79 -12.50 3.86
C LYS A 25 3.33 -12.55 2.40
N ARG A 26 2.20 -11.91 2.12
CA ARG A 26 1.62 -11.86 0.77
C ARG A 26 2.52 -11.17 -0.25
N PHE A 27 3.29 -10.16 0.14
CA PHE A 27 4.27 -9.54 -0.76
C PHE A 27 5.32 -10.53 -1.27
N GLN A 28 5.67 -11.56 -0.49
CA GLN A 28 6.63 -12.58 -0.93
C GLN A 28 6.02 -13.49 -2.00
N ASP A 29 4.72 -13.79 -1.90
CA ASP A 29 4.01 -14.50 -2.97
C ASP A 29 3.99 -13.65 -4.25
N ILE A 30 3.76 -12.34 -4.12
CA ILE A 30 3.79 -11.40 -5.24
C ILE A 30 5.17 -11.34 -5.88
N GLU A 31 6.26 -11.30 -5.10
CA GLU A 31 7.63 -11.38 -5.63
C GLU A 31 7.86 -12.67 -6.45
N GLU A 32 7.30 -13.81 -6.01
CA GLU A 32 7.37 -15.06 -6.80
C GLU A 32 6.58 -14.98 -8.12
N LEU A 33 5.40 -14.34 -8.09
CA LEU A 33 4.59 -14.10 -9.30
C LEU A 33 5.32 -13.20 -10.31
N LEU A 34 5.89 -12.10 -9.83
CA LEU A 34 6.67 -11.17 -10.65
C LEU A 34 7.91 -11.86 -11.24
N LYS A 35 8.63 -12.69 -10.46
CA LYS A 35 9.75 -13.51 -10.96
C LYS A 35 9.35 -14.52 -12.02
N ALA A 36 8.08 -14.96 -12.02
CA ALA A 36 7.53 -15.83 -13.05
C ALA A 36 7.08 -15.07 -14.32
N GLY A 37 7.23 -13.74 -14.35
CA GLY A 37 6.82 -12.87 -15.46
C GLY A 37 5.31 -12.59 -15.49
N ILE A 38 4.65 -12.60 -14.33
CA ILE A 38 3.22 -12.33 -14.20
C ILE A 38 3.05 -10.95 -13.58
N ASP A 39 2.30 -10.07 -14.23
CA ASP A 39 1.98 -8.75 -13.71
C ASP A 39 0.98 -8.87 -12.55
N VAL A 40 1.15 -8.05 -11.51
CA VAL A 40 0.30 -8.09 -10.32
C VAL A 40 -0.26 -6.71 -10.01
N PHE A 41 -1.58 -6.64 -9.85
CA PHE A 41 -2.26 -5.50 -9.24
C PHE A 41 -2.57 -5.84 -7.80
N THR A 42 -2.27 -4.92 -6.89
CA THR A 42 -2.51 -5.10 -5.46
C THR A 42 -2.97 -3.81 -4.81
N THR A 43 -3.59 -3.93 -3.63
CA THR A 43 -3.97 -2.79 -2.80
C THR A 43 -3.14 -2.75 -1.51
N ILE A 44 -3.00 -1.57 -0.93
CA ILE A 44 -2.40 -1.38 0.39
C ILE A 44 -2.90 -0.09 1.03
N ASN A 45 -3.15 -0.14 2.34
CA ASN A 45 -3.32 1.08 3.14
C ASN A 45 -1.96 1.60 3.60
N ILE A 46 -1.77 2.92 3.57
CA ILE A 46 -0.48 3.57 3.85
C ILE A 46 0.12 3.21 5.23
N GLN A 47 -0.75 2.86 6.17
CA GLN A 47 -0.40 2.48 7.54
C GLN A 47 0.49 1.25 7.65
N HIS A 48 0.54 0.41 6.61
CA HIS A 48 1.32 -0.81 6.62
C HIS A 48 2.76 -0.62 6.16
N LEU A 49 3.14 0.58 5.70
CA LEU A 49 4.53 0.86 5.32
C LEU A 49 5.41 0.98 6.56
N GLU A 50 6.49 0.20 6.59
CA GLU A 50 7.40 0.13 7.72
C GLU A 50 7.93 1.51 8.13
N GLY A 51 8.33 2.34 7.16
CA GLY A 51 8.89 3.66 7.41
C GLY A 51 7.91 4.70 7.95
N LEU A 52 6.59 4.41 7.97
CA LEU A 52 5.57 5.33 8.44
C LEU A 52 4.98 4.95 9.80
N ASN A 53 5.33 3.78 10.33
CA ASN A 53 4.74 3.26 11.57
C ASN A 53 4.92 4.20 12.76
N ASP A 54 6.14 4.68 13.01
CA ASP A 54 6.42 5.51 14.18
C ASP A 54 5.60 6.82 14.16
N VAL A 55 5.45 7.41 12.98
CA VAL A 55 4.65 8.63 12.78
C VAL A 55 3.17 8.33 12.98
N ILE A 56 2.68 7.22 12.41
CA ILE A 56 1.27 6.82 12.51
C ILE A 56 0.92 6.44 13.94
N GLU A 57 1.76 5.69 14.64
CA GLU A 57 1.57 5.33 16.04
C GLU A 57 1.54 6.58 16.91
N LYS A 58 2.47 7.52 16.70
CA LYS A 58 2.50 8.78 17.46
C LYS A 58 1.24 9.63 17.28
N ILE A 59 0.67 9.63 16.07
CA ILE A 59 -0.52 10.43 15.74
C ILE A 59 -1.81 9.73 16.17
N THR A 60 -1.91 8.42 15.94
CA THR A 60 -3.16 7.67 16.07
C THR A 60 -3.26 6.88 17.38
N GLY A 61 -2.12 6.65 18.05
CA GLY A 61 -1.99 5.74 19.19
C GLY A 61 -2.10 4.26 18.82
N ILE A 62 -2.09 3.93 17.52
CA ILE A 62 -2.39 2.57 17.03
C ILE A 62 -1.12 1.93 16.51
N ILE A 63 -0.86 0.73 17.03
CA ILE A 63 0.24 -0.12 16.59
C ILE A 63 -0.24 -0.99 15.42
N VAL A 64 0.39 -0.82 14.26
CA VAL A 64 0.12 -1.64 13.08
C VAL A 64 1.02 -2.86 13.10
N ASN A 65 0.44 -4.06 13.24
CA ASN A 65 1.22 -5.30 13.31
C ASN A 65 1.61 -5.83 11.92
N GLU A 66 0.72 -5.70 10.94
CA GLU A 66 0.98 -6.14 9.58
C GLU A 66 1.76 -5.07 8.83
N LYS A 67 3.02 -5.35 8.53
CA LYS A 67 3.94 -4.39 7.93
C LYS A 67 4.54 -4.93 6.64
N ILE A 68 4.95 -4.02 5.76
CA ILE A 68 5.77 -4.31 4.60
C ILE A 68 6.99 -3.38 4.55
N PRO A 69 8.14 -3.88 4.09
CA PRO A 69 9.29 -3.04 3.81
C PRO A 69 8.97 -1.97 2.77
N ASP A 70 9.50 -0.76 2.96
CA ASP A 70 9.26 0.37 2.07
C ASP A 70 9.68 0.08 0.61
N TYR A 71 10.73 -0.74 0.40
CA TYR A 71 11.22 -1.05 -0.95
C TYR A 71 10.17 -1.72 -1.83
N ILE A 72 9.30 -2.55 -1.26
CA ILE A 72 8.21 -3.22 -2.00
C ILE A 72 7.27 -2.18 -2.64
N PHE A 73 6.98 -1.11 -1.90
CA PHE A 73 6.19 0.00 -2.41
C PHE A 73 7.00 0.86 -3.40
N GLU A 74 8.27 1.12 -3.11
CA GLU A 74 9.12 1.98 -3.95
C GLU A 74 9.52 1.37 -5.31
N GLU A 75 9.46 0.04 -5.42
CA GLU A 75 9.75 -0.72 -6.65
C GLU A 75 8.53 -0.91 -7.55
N ALA A 76 7.32 -0.56 -7.09
CA ALA A 76 6.12 -0.66 -7.92
C ALA A 76 6.24 0.20 -9.19
N ASP A 77 5.93 -0.39 -10.35
CA ASP A 77 5.99 0.29 -11.65
C ASP A 77 5.01 1.46 -11.75
N GLN A 78 3.84 1.31 -11.12
CA GLN A 78 2.80 2.32 -11.04
C GLN A 78 2.13 2.29 -9.66
N ILE A 79 1.82 3.47 -9.14
CA ILE A 79 1.08 3.65 -7.90
C ILE A 79 -0.06 4.62 -8.18
N GLU A 80 -1.26 4.22 -7.78
CA GLU A 80 -2.45 5.05 -7.83
C GLU A 80 -2.96 5.29 -6.41
N LEU A 81 -3.12 6.56 -6.05
CA LEU A 81 -3.73 6.93 -4.79
C LEU A 81 -5.25 6.93 -4.95
N ILE A 82 -5.92 6.06 -4.20
CA ILE A 82 -7.37 6.06 -4.07
C ILE A 82 -7.74 6.89 -2.85
N ASP A 83 -8.16 8.14 -3.09
CA ASP A 83 -8.48 9.12 -2.05
C ASP A 83 -10.00 9.22 -1.78
N ILE A 84 -10.35 9.50 -0.53
CA ILE A 84 -11.73 9.73 -0.09
C ILE A 84 -11.72 10.77 1.04
N GLU A 85 -12.72 11.66 1.04
CA GLU A 85 -12.90 12.60 2.13
C GLU A 85 -13.10 11.85 3.47
N PRO A 86 -12.39 12.24 4.55
CA PRO A 86 -12.51 11.57 5.85
C PRO A 86 -13.95 11.49 6.37
N VAL A 87 -14.74 12.55 6.15
CA VAL A 87 -16.15 12.61 6.56
C VAL A 87 -16.98 11.58 5.79
N ASP A 88 -16.74 11.41 4.50
CA ASP A 88 -17.44 10.41 3.66
C ASP A 88 -17.05 8.99 4.06
N LEU A 89 -15.79 8.76 4.43
CA LEU A 89 -15.34 7.46 4.92
C LEU A 89 -16.03 7.08 6.24
N LEU A 90 -16.18 8.04 7.16
CA LEU A 90 -16.97 7.86 8.39
C LEU A 90 -18.43 7.59 8.08
N GLU A 91 -19.03 8.31 7.14
CA GLU A 91 -20.43 8.10 6.77
C GLU A 91 -20.65 6.69 6.17
N ARG A 92 -19.70 6.20 5.37
CA ARG A 92 -19.71 4.83 4.84
C ARG A 92 -19.57 3.79 5.94
N LEU A 93 -18.74 4.06 6.95
CA LEU A 93 -18.62 3.20 8.12
C LEU A 93 -19.96 3.09 8.85
N ASP A 94 -20.64 4.21 9.06
CA ASP A 94 -21.93 4.31 9.77
C ASP A 94 -23.03 3.55 9.08
N LYS A 95 -23.00 3.55 7.74
CA LYS A 95 -23.91 2.79 6.89
C LYS A 95 -23.55 1.29 6.81
N GLY A 96 -22.53 0.82 7.54
CA GLY A 96 -22.10 -0.58 7.53
C GLY A 96 -21.46 -1.02 6.20
N LYS A 97 -20.96 -0.07 5.39
CA LYS A 97 -20.37 -0.36 4.06
C LYS A 97 -18.89 -0.75 4.12
N ILE A 98 -18.28 -0.69 5.31
CA ILE A 98 -16.85 -0.97 5.54
C ILE A 98 -16.72 -2.13 6.53
N TYR A 99 -17.39 -2.02 7.68
CA TYR A 99 -17.50 -3.10 8.65
C TYR A 99 -18.97 -3.47 8.84
N GLN A 100 -19.20 -4.72 9.26
CA GLN A 100 -20.49 -5.12 9.79
C GLN A 100 -20.91 -4.17 10.93
N LEU A 101 -22.20 -3.83 11.01
CA LEU A 101 -22.73 -2.82 11.93
C LEU A 101 -22.35 -3.06 13.40
N ASN A 102 -22.22 -4.33 13.80
CA ASN A 102 -21.79 -4.72 15.14
C ASN A 102 -20.33 -4.36 15.49
N LYS A 103 -19.49 -4.08 14.49
CA LYS A 103 -18.08 -3.68 14.66
C LYS A 103 -17.85 -2.18 14.46
N VAL A 104 -18.87 -1.43 14.04
CA VAL A 104 -18.75 0.00 13.72
C VAL A 104 -18.34 0.82 14.94
N ASN A 105 -18.98 0.63 16.09
CA ASN A 105 -18.67 1.40 17.30
C ASN A 105 -17.23 1.16 17.78
N GLN A 106 -16.78 -0.10 17.78
CA GLN A 106 -15.39 -0.45 18.11
C GLN A 106 -14.40 0.13 17.10
N ALA A 107 -14.74 0.15 15.81
CA ALA A 107 -13.89 0.75 14.78
C ALA A 107 -13.77 2.27 14.97
N LYS A 108 -14.86 2.95 15.35
CA LYS A 108 -14.89 4.40 15.63
C LYS A 108 -14.09 4.82 16.86
N GLU A 109 -14.23 4.09 17.96
CA GLU A 109 -13.51 4.41 19.20
C GLU A 109 -11.99 4.24 19.05
N ASN A 110 -11.57 3.42 18.09
CA ASN A 110 -10.16 3.15 17.83
C ASN A 110 -9.63 3.93 16.63
N PHE A 111 -9.77 3.36 15.43
CA PHE A 111 -9.04 3.81 14.23
C PHE A 111 -9.78 4.90 13.45
N PHE A 112 -11.11 4.84 13.41
CA PHE A 112 -11.95 5.68 12.56
C PHE A 112 -12.47 6.91 13.29
N THR A 113 -11.55 7.77 13.73
CA THR A 113 -11.89 9.15 14.15
C THR A 113 -11.53 10.13 13.05
N LEU A 114 -12.26 11.25 12.96
CA LEU A 114 -12.02 12.26 11.92
C LEU A 114 -10.57 12.77 11.93
N GLU A 115 -10.04 13.07 13.11
CA GLU A 115 -8.67 13.56 13.30
C GLU A 115 -7.62 12.57 12.78
N LYS A 116 -7.76 11.28 13.12
CA LYS A 116 -6.85 10.22 12.67
C LYS A 116 -6.91 10.03 11.16
N LEU A 117 -8.11 10.04 10.59
CA LEU A 117 -8.32 9.89 9.14
C LEU A 117 -7.77 11.07 8.34
N ILE A 118 -7.91 12.31 8.84
CA ILE A 118 -7.30 13.50 8.23
C ILE A 118 -5.77 13.35 8.20
N ALA A 119 -5.16 12.95 9.31
CA ALA A 119 -3.71 12.81 9.37
C ALA A 119 -3.20 11.68 8.47
N LEU A 120 -3.89 10.54 8.43
CA LEU A 120 -3.55 9.43 7.53
C LEU A 120 -3.66 9.83 6.06
N ARG A 121 -4.70 10.59 5.69
CA ARG A 121 -4.87 11.11 4.33
C ARG A 121 -3.72 12.05 3.96
N GLU A 122 -3.33 12.94 4.87
CA GLU A 122 -2.20 13.84 4.66
C GLU A 122 -0.88 13.07 4.44
N ILE A 123 -0.63 12.04 5.26
CA ILE A 123 0.53 11.15 5.12
C ILE A 123 0.49 10.41 3.76
N ALA A 124 -0.66 9.88 3.36
CA ALA A 124 -0.82 9.17 2.10
C ALA A 124 -0.56 10.09 0.90
N LEU A 125 -1.09 11.31 0.93
CA LEU A 125 -0.87 12.32 -0.11
C LEU A 125 0.61 12.68 -0.23
N ARG A 126 1.29 12.96 0.91
CA ARG A 126 2.73 13.27 0.92
C ARG A 126 3.57 12.12 0.39
N LYS A 127 3.38 10.89 0.90
CA LYS A 127 4.17 9.73 0.48
C LYS A 127 3.96 9.44 -1.02
N THR A 128 2.74 9.58 -1.53
CA THR A 128 2.45 9.42 -2.96
C THR A 128 3.17 10.49 -3.78
N ALA A 129 3.09 11.76 -3.37
CA ALA A 129 3.78 12.85 -4.04
C ALA A 129 5.31 12.63 -4.08
N ASP A 130 5.90 12.23 -2.97
CA ASP A 130 7.33 11.90 -2.87
C ASP A 130 7.71 10.77 -3.84
N GLN A 131 6.89 9.74 -3.93
CA GLN A 131 7.14 8.60 -4.80
C GLN A 131 6.99 8.96 -6.29
N VAL A 132 6.01 9.78 -6.66
CA VAL A 132 5.88 10.29 -8.03
C VAL A 132 7.13 11.09 -8.42
N ASN A 133 7.64 11.93 -7.52
CA ASN A 133 8.87 12.69 -7.75
C ASN A 133 10.10 11.77 -7.90
N LYS A 134 10.29 10.80 -6.99
CA LYS A 134 11.37 9.80 -7.08
C LYS A 134 11.33 9.04 -8.41
N SER A 135 10.15 8.60 -8.83
CA SER A 135 9.94 7.88 -10.09
C SER A 135 10.26 8.74 -11.32
N ALA A 136 9.89 10.02 -11.32
CA ALA A 136 10.24 10.96 -12.37
C ALA A 136 11.76 11.16 -12.49
N ILE A 137 12.45 11.32 -11.34
CA ILE A 137 13.92 11.45 -11.28
C ILE A 137 14.59 10.17 -11.80
N ARG A 138 14.14 9.00 -11.37
CA ARG A 138 14.68 7.69 -11.80
C ARG A 138 14.54 7.51 -13.32
N LYS A 139 13.38 7.85 -13.89
CA LYS A 139 13.14 7.82 -15.36
C LYS A 139 14.08 8.77 -16.10
N ALA A 140 14.32 9.98 -15.57
CA ALA A 140 15.24 10.95 -16.17
C ALA A 140 16.70 10.46 -16.14
N GLN A 141 17.14 9.84 -15.03
CA GLN A 141 18.48 9.26 -14.91
C GLN A 141 18.71 8.08 -15.86
N ASN A 142 17.74 7.15 -15.96
CA ASN A 142 17.82 6.02 -16.88
C ASN A 142 17.90 6.47 -18.34
N LYS A 143 17.15 7.53 -18.71
CA LYS A 143 17.22 8.13 -20.06
C LYS A 143 18.61 8.72 -20.35
N LYS A 144 19.25 9.36 -19.36
CA LYS A 144 20.60 9.92 -19.48
C LYS A 144 21.67 8.82 -19.66
N VAL A 145 21.57 7.72 -18.90
CA VAL A 145 22.46 6.55 -19.04
C VAL A 145 22.29 5.87 -20.40
N PHE A 146 21.04 5.70 -20.86
CA PHE A 146 20.77 5.14 -22.18
C PHE A 146 21.33 6.02 -23.31
N MET A 147 21.17 7.35 -23.22
CA MET A 147 21.78 8.28 -24.18
C MET A 147 23.31 8.23 -24.19
N GLN A 148 23.96 8.08 -23.03
CA GLN A 148 25.43 7.92 -22.96
C GLN A 148 25.91 6.60 -23.56
N LYS A 149 25.19 5.49 -23.35
CA LYS A 149 25.53 4.18 -23.94
C LYS A 149 25.39 4.13 -25.46
N ASN A 150 24.49 4.92 -26.05
CA ASN A 150 24.29 4.96 -27.51
C ASN A 150 25.19 5.99 -28.21
N MET A 151 26.05 6.70 -27.48
CA MET A 151 26.94 7.73 -28.01
C MET A 151 28.37 7.22 -28.27
N PHE A 152 28.62 5.92 -28.05
CA PHE A 152 29.90 5.25 -28.32
C PHE A 152 29.66 3.93 -29.05
#